data_AF-A0A1T3CH52-F1
#
_entry.id   AF-A0A1T3CH52-F1
#
_cell.length_a   1.000
_cell.length_b   1.000
_cell.length_c   1.000
_cell.angle_alpha   90.00
_cell.angle_beta   90.00
_cell.angle_gamma   90.00
#
_symmetry.space_group_name_H-M   'P 1'
#
loop_
_entity.id
_entity.type
_entity.pdbx_description
1 polymer ?
#
loop_
_entity_poly.entity_id
_entity_poly.type
_entity_poly.pdbx_seq_one_letter_code
_entity_poly.pdbx_strand_id
1 'polypeptide(L)'
;MKFTLVLATFAAVVYGQTIDDIPACARTCIENAVLAAGCSSGTDVACACANFTAVQNGSTSCVIAACGVDVAINQVLPATQALCANQ
;
A
#
# COMPACT_ATOMS: atom_id res chain seq x y z
N MET A 1 47.83 0.81 2.50
CA MET A 1 46.70 0.55 1.59
C MET A 1 45.54 1.42 2.03
N LYS A 2 45.10 2.38 1.20
CA LYS A 2 43.92 3.20 1.48
C LYS A 2 42.70 2.33 1.15
N PHE A 3 42.04 1.79 2.18
CA PHE A 3 40.77 1.10 2.01
C PHE A 3 39.66 2.14 1.97
N THR A 4 39.30 2.54 0.75
CA THR A 4 38.10 3.35 0.48
C THR A 4 36.89 2.53 0.91
N LEU A 5 36.38 2.80 2.11
CA LEU A 5 35.10 2.28 2.61
C LEU A 5 33.97 3.02 1.88
N VAL A 6 33.50 2.45 0.77
CA VAL A 6 32.24 2.87 0.15
C VAL A 6 31.11 2.34 1.04
N LEU A 7 30.56 3.22 1.87
CA LEU A 7 29.30 3.02 2.58
C LEU A 7 28.15 3.11 1.56
N ALA A 8 27.84 2.01 0.89
CA ALA A 8 26.58 1.88 0.17
C ALA A 8 25.51 1.36 1.14
N THR A 9 24.83 2.31 1.79
CA THR A 9 23.65 2.06 2.61
C THR A 9 22.51 1.58 1.72
N PHE A 10 22.30 0.26 1.65
CA PHE A 10 20.99 -0.27 1.31
C PHE A 10 20.26 -0.50 2.62
N ALA A 11 19.48 0.51 3.03
CA ALA A 11 18.38 0.26 3.95
C ALA A 11 17.45 -0.71 3.23
N ALA A 12 17.54 -2.00 3.57
CA ALA A 12 16.45 -2.93 3.32
C ALA A 12 15.31 -2.45 4.20
N VAL A 13 14.51 -1.52 3.67
CA VAL A 13 13.23 -1.16 4.24
C VAL A 13 12.40 -2.43 4.20
N VAL A 14 12.22 -3.03 5.37
CA VAL A 14 11.25 -4.09 5.60
C VAL A 14 9.89 -3.46 5.39
N TYR A 15 9.39 -3.47 4.15
CA TYR A 15 7.99 -3.21 3.84
C TYR A 15 7.19 -4.47 4.20
N GLY A 16 7.12 -4.71 5.50
CA GLY A 16 6.34 -5.78 6.12
C GLY A 16 5.31 -5.23 7.10
N GLN A 17 4.94 -3.95 7.01
CA GLN A 17 3.71 -3.45 7.63
C GLN A 17 2.57 -4.09 6.83
N THR A 18 2.04 -5.18 7.35
CA THR A 18 1.28 -6.12 6.54
C THR A 18 -0.07 -5.51 6.17
N ILE A 19 -0.49 -5.77 4.93
CA ILE A 19 -1.82 -5.46 4.42
C ILE A 19 -2.92 -6.26 5.17
N ASP A 20 -2.56 -7.00 6.21
CA ASP A 20 -3.43 -7.92 6.94
C ASP A 20 -4.52 -7.23 7.74
N ASP A 21 -4.25 -6.01 8.21
CA ASP A 21 -5.26 -5.16 8.86
C ASP A 21 -6.32 -4.66 7.86
N ILE A 22 -6.07 -4.82 6.55
CA ILE A 22 -7.05 -4.51 5.52
C ILE A 22 -8.00 -5.70 5.34
N PRO A 23 -9.33 -5.46 5.38
CA PRO A 23 -10.33 -6.49 5.09
C PRO A 23 -10.01 -7.26 3.81
N ALA A 24 -10.12 -8.60 3.86
CA ALA A 24 -9.80 -9.47 2.72
C ALA A 24 -10.61 -9.13 1.46
N CYS A 25 -11.85 -8.65 1.61
CA CYS A 25 -12.70 -8.22 0.50
C CYS A 25 -12.12 -7.04 -0.30
N ALA A 26 -11.23 -6.23 0.29
CA ALA A 26 -10.63 -5.05 -0.35
C ALA A 26 -9.24 -5.31 -0.94
N ARG A 27 -8.59 -6.41 -0.53
CA ARG A 27 -7.17 -6.67 -0.77
C ARG A 27 -6.83 -6.68 -2.26
N THR A 28 -7.55 -7.49 -3.04
CA THR A 28 -7.38 -7.57 -4.50
C THR A 28 -7.71 -6.26 -5.22
N CYS A 29 -8.70 -5.50 -4.73
CA CYS A 29 -9.03 -4.19 -5.31
C CYS A 29 -7.88 -3.19 -5.14
N ILE A 30 -7.26 -3.18 -3.96
CA ILE A 30 -6.14 -2.30 -3.64
C ILE A 30 -4.90 -2.74 -4.41
N GLU A 31 -4.56 -4.03 -4.40
CA GLU A 31 -3.41 -4.58 -5.15
C GLU A 31 -3.47 -4.22 -6.64
N ASN A 32 -4.63 -4.37 -7.27
CA ASN A 32 -4.82 -3.98 -8.66
C ASN A 32 -4.66 -2.47 -8.88
N ALA A 33 -5.18 -1.65 -7.98
CA ALA A 33 -5.03 -0.19 -8.07
C ALA A 33 -3.59 0.26 -7.84
N VAL A 34 -2.84 -0.43 -6.97
CA VAL A 34 -1.40 -0.22 -6.74
C VAL A 34 -0.60 -0.54 -8.01
N LEU A 35 -0.88 -1.67 -8.66
CA LEU A 35 -0.25 -2.00 -9.95
C LEU A 35 -0.62 -0.98 -11.03
N ALA A 36 -1.89 -0.55 -11.09
CA ALA A 36 -2.34 0.46 -12.04
C ALA A 36 -1.71 1.84 -11.80
N ALA A 37 -1.31 2.14 -10.56
CA ALA A 37 -0.55 3.35 -10.22
C ALA A 37 0.93 3.29 -10.63
N GLY A 38 1.39 2.18 -11.23
CA GLY A 38 2.76 2.00 -11.74
C GLY A 38 3.74 1.43 -10.72
N CYS A 39 3.24 0.85 -9.63
CA CYS A 39 4.08 0.23 -8.62
C CYS A 39 4.61 -1.15 -9.06
N SER A 40 5.77 -1.53 -8.52
CA SER A 40 6.48 -2.77 -8.85
C SER A 40 5.71 -4.03 -8.48
N SER A 41 4.90 -3.95 -7.42
CA SER A 41 4.08 -5.03 -6.86
C SER A 41 2.77 -4.44 -6.32
N GLY A 42 1.69 -5.21 -6.34
CA GLY A 42 0.41 -4.84 -5.71
C GLY A 42 0.52 -4.68 -4.19
N THR A 43 1.60 -5.19 -3.59
CA THR A 43 1.92 -5.07 -2.16
C THR A 43 3.06 -4.08 -1.88
N ASP A 44 3.47 -3.28 -2.87
CA ASP A 44 4.49 -2.24 -2.69
C ASP A 44 3.91 -1.08 -1.88
N VAL A 45 3.94 -1.22 -0.54
CA VAL A 45 3.28 -0.29 0.38
C VAL A 45 3.86 1.12 0.26
N ALA A 46 5.18 1.27 0.08
CA ALA A 46 5.78 2.60 -0.10
C ALA A 46 5.29 3.28 -1.38
N CYS A 47 5.29 2.56 -2.51
CA CYS A 47 4.77 3.11 -3.75
C CYS A 47 3.26 3.38 -3.67
N ALA A 48 2.49 2.48 -3.04
CA ALA A 48 1.06 2.65 -2.82
C ALA A 48 0.77 3.92 -2.01
N CYS A 49 1.52 4.18 -0.95
CA CYS A 49 1.36 5.36 -0.10
C CYS A 49 1.86 6.65 -0.77
N ALA A 50 2.93 6.58 -1.55
CA ALA A 50 3.37 7.70 -2.39
C ALA A 50 2.30 8.07 -3.46
N ASN A 51 1.51 7.09 -3.90
CA ASN A 51 0.44 7.25 -4.89
C ASN A 51 -0.96 7.10 -4.28
N PHE A 52 -1.12 7.37 -2.98
CA PHE A 52 -2.32 7.01 -2.21
C PHE A 52 -3.62 7.49 -2.85
N THR A 53 -3.66 8.73 -3.34
CA THR A 53 -4.85 9.29 -4.01
C THR A 53 -5.22 8.52 -5.28
N ALA A 54 -4.24 8.11 -6.09
CA ALA A 54 -4.48 7.34 -7.31
C ALA A 54 -4.97 5.93 -6.96
N VAL A 55 -4.35 5.29 -5.96
CA VAL A 55 -4.75 3.95 -5.48
C VAL A 55 -6.15 3.98 -4.88
N GLN A 56 -6.46 4.98 -4.04
CA GLN A 56 -7.79 5.16 -3.46
C GLN A 56 -8.84 5.34 -4.55
N ASN A 57 -8.63 6.26 -5.49
CA ASN A 57 -9.58 6.50 -6.59
C ASN A 57 -9.76 5.27 -7.48
N GLY A 58 -8.67 4.54 -7.77
CA GLY A 58 -8.69 3.33 -8.59
C GLY A 58 -9.32 2.11 -7.90
N SER A 59 -9.31 2.06 -6.58
CA SER A 59 -9.86 0.94 -5.81
C SER A 59 -11.27 1.19 -5.26
N THR A 60 -11.71 2.44 -5.09
CA THR A 60 -12.96 2.80 -4.38
C THR A 60 -14.19 2.07 -4.92
N SER A 61 -14.41 2.07 -6.24
CA SER A 61 -15.58 1.41 -6.84
C SER A 61 -15.56 -0.11 -6.61
N CYS A 62 -14.39 -0.74 -6.74
CA CYS A 62 -14.19 -2.16 -6.48
C CYS A 62 -14.41 -2.50 -5.00
N VAL A 63 -13.86 -1.70 -4.10
CA VAL A 63 -13.99 -1.91 -2.65
C VAL A 63 -15.45 -1.76 -2.21
N ILE A 64 -16.18 -0.76 -2.71
CA ILE A 64 -17.61 -0.61 -2.40
C ILE A 64 -18.41 -1.81 -2.92
N ALA A 65 -18.11 -2.31 -4.12
CA ALA A 65 -18.78 -3.47 -4.69
C ALA A 65 -18.49 -4.78 -3.93
N ALA A 66 -17.25 -4.97 -3.44
CA ALA A 66 -16.81 -6.20 -2.80
C ALA A 66 -17.06 -6.23 -1.28
N CYS A 67 -16.91 -5.09 -0.61
CA CYS A 67 -16.99 -4.97 0.85
C CYS A 67 -18.25 -4.26 1.34
N GLY A 68 -18.92 -3.50 0.47
CA GLY A 68 -19.96 -2.56 0.87
C GLY A 68 -19.39 -1.22 1.36
N VAL A 69 -20.23 -0.17 1.29
CA VAL A 69 -19.85 1.21 1.61
C VAL A 69 -19.45 1.39 3.07
N ASP A 70 -20.14 0.73 4.01
CA ASP A 70 -19.84 0.82 5.44
C ASP A 70 -18.45 0.28 5.77
N VAL A 71 -18.08 -0.88 5.21
CA VAL A 71 -16.74 -1.47 5.42
C VAL A 71 -15.68 -0.64 4.71
N ALA A 72 -15.97 -0.11 3.52
CA ALA A 72 -15.06 0.76 2.78
C ALA A 72 -14.66 2.00 3.59
N ILE A 73 -15.64 2.69 4.18
CA ILE A 73 -15.42 3.96 4.90
C ILE A 73 -14.90 3.72 6.32
N ASN A 74 -15.44 2.73 7.04
CA ASN A 74 -15.17 2.57 8.48
C ASN A 74 -14.02 1.59 8.78
N GLN A 75 -13.60 0.77 7.82
CA GLN A 75 -12.54 -0.22 8.04
C GLN A 75 -11.40 -0.07 7.02
N VAL A 76 -11.70 -0.13 5.72
CA VAL A 76 -10.67 -0.15 4.66
C VAL A 76 -9.92 1.19 4.59
N LEU A 77 -10.65 2.30 4.51
CA LEU A 77 -10.06 3.62 4.43
C LEU A 77 -9.18 3.95 5.67
N PRO A 78 -9.64 3.81 6.93
CA PRO A 78 -8.78 4.07 8.07
C PRO A 78 -7.61 3.09 8.19
N ALA A 79 -7.78 1.80 7.83
CA ALA A 79 -6.68 0.84 7.81
C ALA A 79 -5.58 1.23 6.81
N THR A 80 -5.95 1.63 5.58
CA THR A 80 -4.98 2.09 4.57
C THR A 80 -4.30 3.41 4.96
N GLN A 81 -5.00 4.34 5.62
CA GLN A 81 -4.40 5.57 6.14
C GLN A 81 -3.42 5.28 7.28
N ALA A 82 -3.79 4.41 8.22
CA ALA A 82 -2.92 3.99 9.31
C ALA A 82 -1.67 3.27 8.78
N LEU A 83 -1.83 2.43 7.76
CA LEU A 83 -0.72 1.78 7.08
C LEU A 83 0.24 2.83 6.50
N CYS A 84 -0.27 3.81 5.76
CA CYS A 84 0.56 4.85 5.16
C CYS A 84 1.15 5.87 6.14
N ALA A 85 0.58 6.02 7.34
CA ALA A 85 1.16 6.87 8.39
C ALA A 85 2.44 6.29 8.99
N ASN A 86 2.71 4.99 8.77
CA ASN A 86 3.91 4.28 9.26
C ASN A 86 4.99 4.11 8.17
N GLN A 87 4.84 4.79 7.03
CA GLN A 87 5.68 4.66 5.83
C GLN A 87 6.44 5.95 5.53
#